data_AF-A0A7V9LEU6-F1
#
_entry.id   AF-A0A7V9LEU6-F1
#
_cell.length_a   1.000
_cell.length_b   1.000
_cell.length_c   1.000
_cell.angle_alpha   90.00
_cell.angle_beta   90.00
_cell.angle_gamma   90.00
#
_symmetry.space_group_name_H-M   'P 1'
#
loop_
_entity.id
_entity.type
_entity.pdbx_description
1 polymer ?
#
loop_
_entity_poly.entity_id
_entity_poly.type
_entity_poly.pdbx_seq_one_letter_code
_entity_poly.pdbx_strand_id
1 'polypeptide(L)'
;MKLASVAVGVGLVAALAADARADCAHPRWVGTPTGATIPATGRLYVYDEGFAYRGEKTLGGPIVRQTRLSETVLQLDYVTKADELELADDYEPTILQVNPSWKAPTTAPRVIQYWHHKSEWACSHSDSLMLQIDQPTAAFRVYWQSGDLPLRELIVPARTAENNVSVLELGKIDCGSTLIAPAELAAGGTLLLVAIRYDGTEVAVAGLPQTISTARMPVSEDGLRRAIGYPAGMAPTASLPPADHDWPYHLFLLLLIPAAA
;
A
#
# COMPACT_ATOMS: atom_id res chain seq x y z
N MET A 1 40.71 59.88 32.39
CA MET A 1 40.28 58.50 32.70
C MET A 1 39.88 57.83 31.39
N LYS A 2 40.44 56.65 31.11
CA LYS A 2 40.13 55.81 29.96
C LYS A 2 38.68 55.32 30.06
N LEU A 3 37.88 55.52 29.02
CA LEU A 3 36.74 54.67 28.71
C LEU A 3 36.75 54.40 27.21
N ALA A 4 37.14 53.18 26.88
CA ALA A 4 36.91 52.55 25.59
C ALA A 4 35.44 52.09 25.50
N SER A 5 35.09 51.54 24.32
CA SER A 5 33.91 50.69 24.04
C SER A 5 32.66 51.50 23.63
N VAL A 6 31.86 51.16 22.62
CA VAL A 6 31.67 49.93 21.83
C VAL A 6 31.24 50.35 20.42
N ALA A 7 31.87 49.81 19.37
CA ALA A 7 31.31 49.86 18.02
C ALA A 7 30.15 48.85 17.96
N VAL A 8 28.92 49.34 17.88
CA VAL A 8 27.74 48.49 17.64
C VAL A 8 27.76 48.13 16.15
N GLY A 9 28.40 47.00 15.84
CA GLY A 9 28.27 46.35 14.55
C GLY A 9 26.83 45.88 14.39
N VAL A 10 26.07 46.56 13.54
CA VAL A 10 24.77 46.08 13.07
C VAL A 10 25.04 44.93 12.12
N GLY A 11 25.18 43.73 12.70
CA GLY A 11 25.16 42.48 11.95
C GLY A 11 23.75 42.28 11.40
N LEU A 12 23.56 42.65 10.14
CA LEU A 12 22.36 42.32 9.39
C LEU A 12 22.32 40.78 9.24
N VAL A 13 21.66 40.09 10.16
CA VAL A 13 21.31 38.68 9.98
C VAL A 13 20.19 38.68 8.93
N ALA A 14 20.56 38.58 7.66
CA ALA A 14 19.64 38.21 6.62
C ALA A 14 19.14 36.80 6.96
N ALA A 15 17.96 36.74 7.59
CA ALA A 15 17.18 35.51 7.63
C ALA A 15 16.90 35.15 6.17
N LEU A 16 17.71 34.25 5.61
CA LEU A 16 17.31 33.46 4.47
C LEU A 16 16.10 32.66 4.96
N ALA A 17 14.92 33.24 4.78
CA ALA A 17 13.71 32.46 4.63
C ALA A 17 13.95 31.60 3.39
N ALA A 18 14.62 30.47 3.59
CA ALA A 18 14.45 29.34 2.71
C ALA A 18 12.93 29.17 2.61
N ASP A 19 12.41 29.27 1.39
CA ASP A 19 11.03 28.90 1.07
C ASP A 19 10.85 27.45 1.52
N ALA A 20 10.53 27.26 2.80
CA ALA A 20 10.04 26.03 3.37
C ALA A 20 8.58 25.93 2.94
N ARG A 21 8.35 25.87 1.62
CA ARG A 21 7.16 25.21 1.11
C ARG A 21 7.35 23.76 1.51
N ALA A 22 6.81 23.40 2.66
CA ALA A 22 6.63 22.00 3.00
C ALA A 22 5.67 21.45 1.94
N ASP A 23 6.25 20.90 0.89
CA ASP A 23 5.51 20.27 -0.20
C ASP A 23 4.74 19.11 0.42
N CYS A 24 3.42 19.23 0.40
CA CYS A 24 2.52 18.12 0.65
C CYS A 24 2.73 17.09 -0.46
N ALA A 25 3.49 16.04 -0.18
CA ALA A 25 3.73 14.97 -1.13
C ALA A 25 2.49 14.07 -1.21
N HIS A 26 1.95 13.94 -2.43
CA HIS A 26 0.94 12.93 -2.74
C HIS A 26 1.59 11.54 -2.74
N PRO A 27 0.86 10.46 -2.47
CA PRO A 27 1.43 9.13 -2.35
C PRO A 27 1.75 8.67 -3.78
N ARG A 28 3.02 8.34 -4.02
CA ARG A 28 3.49 7.88 -5.33
C ARG A 28 4.36 6.65 -5.10
N TRP A 29 3.80 5.48 -5.31
CA TRP A 29 4.56 4.24 -5.27
C TRP A 29 3.95 3.18 -6.16
N VAL A 30 4.82 2.30 -6.65
CA VAL A 30 4.41 1.03 -7.22
C VAL A 30 4.20 0.06 -6.07
N GLY A 31 3.13 -0.73 -6.14
CA GLY A 31 2.79 -1.75 -5.16
C GLY A 31 3.81 -2.89 -5.03
N THR A 32 4.95 -2.78 -5.69
CA THR A 32 6.01 -3.78 -5.83
C THR A 32 7.33 -3.03 -5.74
N PRO A 33 8.27 -3.43 -4.86
CA PRO A 33 9.48 -2.67 -4.62
C PRO A 33 10.48 -2.86 -5.76
N THR A 34 11.35 -1.88 -5.95
CA THR A 34 12.54 -2.02 -6.79
C THR A 34 13.37 -3.23 -6.36
N GLY A 35 13.85 -4.00 -7.34
CA GLY A 35 14.59 -5.24 -7.17
C GLY A 35 13.71 -6.49 -7.00
N ALA A 36 12.38 -6.35 -6.87
CA ALA A 36 11.51 -7.51 -6.75
C ALA A 36 11.56 -8.40 -7.99
N THR A 37 11.45 -9.72 -7.77
CA THR A 37 11.29 -10.69 -8.84
C THR A 37 9.81 -10.91 -9.15
N ILE A 38 9.40 -10.63 -10.40
CA ILE A 38 8.02 -10.72 -10.90
C ILE A 38 7.91 -11.76 -12.03
N PRO A 39 6.70 -12.30 -12.31
CA PRO A 39 6.49 -13.16 -13.48
C PRO A 39 6.64 -12.38 -14.79
N ALA A 40 6.77 -13.09 -15.91
CA ALA A 40 6.80 -12.47 -17.25
C ALA A 40 5.43 -11.94 -17.72
N THR A 41 4.36 -12.30 -17.02
CA THR A 41 2.99 -11.82 -17.25
C THR A 41 2.33 -11.62 -15.90
N GLY A 42 1.70 -10.47 -15.71
CA GLY A 42 1.09 -10.17 -14.43
C GLY A 42 0.42 -8.79 -14.38
N ARG A 43 0.20 -8.32 -13.16
CA ARG A 43 -0.41 -7.03 -12.87
C ARG A 43 0.41 -6.27 -11.85
N LEU A 44 0.62 -4.99 -12.12
CA LEU A 44 1.18 -4.04 -11.18
C LEU A 44 0.14 -2.96 -10.87
N TYR A 45 0.23 -2.38 -9.69
CA TYR A 45 -0.67 -1.34 -9.22
C TYR A 45 0.16 -0.15 -8.79
N VAL A 46 -0.23 1.03 -9.23
CA VAL A 46 0.48 2.28 -8.93
C VAL A 46 -0.47 3.20 -8.20
N TYR A 47 -0.03 3.70 -7.04
CA TYR A 47 -0.73 4.77 -6.34
C TYR A 47 -0.30 6.08 -6.96
N ASP A 48 -1.26 6.83 -7.47
CA ASP A 48 -0.94 7.95 -8.30
C ASP A 48 -2.08 8.96 -8.58
N GLU A 49 -1.76 10.25 -8.37
CA GLU A 49 -2.51 11.41 -8.90
C GLU A 49 -1.78 12.14 -10.09
N GLY A 50 -0.62 11.66 -10.58
CA GLY A 50 0.20 12.31 -11.64
C GLY A 50 1.26 11.47 -12.41
N PHE A 51 1.20 10.15 -12.43
CA PHE A 51 2.07 9.13 -13.03
C PHE A 51 1.75 9.03 -14.50
N ALA A 52 2.66 9.56 -15.30
CA ALA A 52 2.72 9.27 -16.72
C ALA A 52 3.61 8.05 -16.92
N TYR A 53 3.03 6.87 -17.15
CA TYR A 53 3.80 5.74 -17.68
C TYR A 53 4.35 6.13 -19.05
N ARG A 54 5.65 6.42 -19.11
CA ARG A 54 6.36 6.63 -20.36
C ARG A 54 6.81 5.27 -20.85
N GLY A 55 5.85 4.46 -21.30
CA GLY A 55 6.15 3.14 -21.85
C GLY A 55 7.30 3.25 -22.83
N GLU A 56 8.40 2.58 -22.53
CA GLU A 56 9.53 2.56 -23.43
C GLU A 56 9.06 1.88 -24.72
N LYS A 57 8.97 2.66 -25.80
CA LYS A 57 8.76 2.15 -27.16
C LYS A 57 10.07 1.55 -27.70
N THR A 58 10.73 0.70 -26.92
CA THR A 58 11.83 -0.12 -27.41
C THR A 58 11.22 -1.34 -28.11
N LEU A 59 11.80 -1.74 -29.24
CA LEU A 59 11.35 -2.88 -30.02
C LEU A 59 11.54 -4.15 -29.16
N GLY A 60 10.45 -4.79 -28.72
CA GLY A 60 10.50 -5.90 -27.76
C GLY A 60 10.24 -5.51 -26.30
N GLY A 61 9.92 -4.24 -26.03
CA GLY A 61 9.51 -3.75 -24.72
C GLY A 61 8.18 -4.36 -24.22
N PRO A 62 7.88 -4.20 -22.93
CA PRO A 62 6.69 -4.77 -22.30
C PRO A 62 5.42 -4.24 -22.95
N ILE A 63 4.50 -5.14 -23.33
CA ILE A 63 3.15 -4.75 -23.69
C ILE A 63 2.44 -4.43 -22.38
N VAL A 64 2.16 -3.14 -22.16
CA VAL A 64 1.45 -2.69 -20.96
C VAL A 64 0.11 -2.09 -21.35
N ARG A 65 -0.97 -2.69 -20.85
CA ARG A 65 -2.30 -2.09 -20.86
C ARG A 65 -2.51 -1.38 -19.53
N GLN A 66 -2.94 -0.13 -19.60
CA GLN A 66 -3.25 0.66 -18.43
C GLN A 66 -4.75 0.76 -18.22
N THR A 67 -5.20 0.55 -16.99
CA THR A 67 -6.60 0.71 -16.59
C THR A 67 -6.66 1.56 -15.33
N ARG A 68 -7.40 2.67 -15.38
CA ARG A 68 -7.67 3.48 -14.20
C ARG A 68 -8.77 2.82 -13.37
N LEU A 69 -8.46 2.46 -12.13
CA LEU A 69 -9.38 1.77 -11.21
C LEU A 69 -10.11 2.75 -10.28
N SER A 70 -9.43 3.84 -9.91
CA SER A 70 -9.99 4.95 -9.13
C SER A 70 -9.33 6.26 -9.56
N GLU A 71 -9.67 7.37 -8.89
CA GLU A 71 -8.99 8.64 -9.10
C GLU A 71 -7.48 8.56 -8.78
N THR A 72 -7.09 7.65 -7.89
CA THR A 72 -5.73 7.56 -7.33
C THR A 72 -5.02 6.24 -7.62
N VAL A 73 -5.63 5.28 -8.33
CA VAL A 73 -5.03 3.96 -8.57
C VAL A 73 -5.09 3.57 -10.04
N LEU A 74 -3.92 3.23 -10.58
CA LEU A 74 -3.75 2.66 -11.91
C LEU A 74 -3.36 1.19 -11.82
N GLN A 75 -3.96 0.36 -12.66
CA GLN A 75 -3.52 -1.00 -12.93
C GLN A 75 -2.73 -1.04 -14.24
N LEU A 76 -1.59 -1.73 -14.21
CA LEU A 76 -0.75 -2.03 -15.35
C LEU A 76 -0.77 -3.55 -15.58
N ASP A 77 -1.53 -3.99 -16.58
CA ASP A 77 -1.45 -5.38 -17.06
C ASP A 77 -0.27 -5.47 -18.03
N TYR A 78 0.70 -6.34 -17.75
CA TYR A 78 1.92 -6.44 -18.55
C TYR A 78 2.19 -7.85 -19.08
N VAL A 79 2.81 -7.90 -20.26
CA VAL A 79 3.45 -9.09 -20.83
C VAL A 79 4.81 -8.66 -21.37
N THR A 80 5.87 -9.33 -20.92
CA THR A 80 7.24 -8.98 -21.33
C THR A 80 8.10 -10.22 -21.57
N LYS A 81 9.12 -10.05 -22.42
CA LYS A 81 10.20 -11.02 -22.62
C LYS A 81 11.55 -10.47 -22.17
N ALA A 82 11.59 -9.23 -21.70
CA ALA A 82 12.78 -8.65 -21.12
C ALA A 82 13.06 -9.32 -19.77
N ASP A 83 14.33 -9.36 -19.40
CA ASP A 83 14.77 -9.84 -18.08
C ASP A 83 14.51 -8.79 -16.98
N GLU A 84 14.19 -7.56 -17.38
CA GLU A 84 13.93 -6.42 -16.49
C GLU A 84 12.75 -5.59 -16.99
N LEU A 85 11.99 -5.03 -16.05
CA LEU A 85 10.91 -4.09 -16.29
C LEU A 85 11.16 -2.82 -15.48
N GLU A 86 11.42 -1.71 -16.16
CA GLU A 86 11.56 -0.39 -15.55
C GLU A 86 10.24 0.38 -15.63
N LEU A 87 9.77 0.87 -14.49
CA LEU A 87 8.68 1.83 -14.37
C LEU A 87 9.29 3.18 -13.97
N ALA A 88 9.54 4.03 -14.95
CA ALA A 88 10.03 5.38 -14.70
C ALA A 88 8.92 6.26 -14.11
N ASP A 89 9.16 6.82 -12.93
CA ASP A 89 8.47 8.02 -12.43
C ASP A 89 9.41 9.24 -12.52
N ASP A 90 8.92 10.44 -12.21
CA ASP A 90 9.70 11.67 -12.32
C ASP A 90 10.78 11.83 -11.19
N TYR A 91 10.88 10.90 -10.23
CA TYR A 91 11.76 10.99 -9.05
C TYR A 91 12.74 9.82 -8.94
N GLU A 92 12.26 8.57 -8.86
CA GLU A 92 13.06 7.35 -8.75
C GLU A 92 12.41 6.19 -9.53
N PRO A 93 13.09 5.63 -10.56
CA PRO A 93 12.53 4.53 -11.32
C PRO A 93 12.36 3.27 -10.46
N THR A 94 11.23 2.58 -10.63
CA THR A 94 11.04 1.25 -10.06
C THR A 94 11.53 0.20 -11.06
N ILE A 95 12.61 -0.49 -10.71
CA ILE A 95 13.24 -1.52 -11.56
C ILE A 95 12.86 -2.90 -11.03
N LEU A 96 12.25 -3.75 -11.85
CA LEU A 96 11.75 -5.08 -11.47
C LEU A 96 12.45 -6.18 -12.26
N GLN A 97 12.87 -7.25 -11.59
CA GLN A 97 13.52 -8.40 -12.21
C GLN A 97 12.45 -9.38 -12.72
N VAL A 98 12.49 -9.73 -14.01
CA VAL A 98 11.52 -10.63 -14.61
C VAL A 98 12.05 -12.06 -14.58
N ASN A 99 11.25 -12.97 -14.02
CA ASN A 99 11.55 -14.40 -14.03
C ASN A 99 10.38 -15.18 -14.66
N PRO A 100 10.53 -15.73 -15.88
CA PRO A 100 9.49 -16.53 -16.53
C PRO A 100 9.11 -17.81 -15.76
N SER A 101 10.00 -18.28 -14.88
CA SER A 101 9.76 -19.44 -14.01
C SER A 101 9.23 -19.06 -12.62
N TRP A 102 8.90 -17.79 -12.38
CA TRP A 102 8.31 -17.34 -11.12
C TRP A 102 7.05 -18.14 -10.80
N LYS A 103 6.88 -18.47 -9.51
CA LYS A 103 5.72 -19.17 -8.99
C LYS A 103 5.20 -18.44 -7.76
N ALA A 104 3.89 -18.29 -7.69
CA ALA A 104 3.23 -17.77 -6.51
C ALA A 104 3.45 -18.71 -5.31
N PRO A 105 3.56 -18.18 -4.08
CA PRO A 105 3.60 -19.00 -2.88
C PRO A 105 2.37 -19.91 -2.77
N THR A 106 2.55 -21.13 -2.27
CA THR A 106 1.45 -22.11 -2.16
C THR A 106 0.56 -21.88 -0.94
N THR A 107 1.05 -21.17 0.07
CA THR A 107 0.30 -20.82 1.28
C THR A 107 -0.44 -19.49 1.12
N ALA A 108 -1.58 -19.34 1.79
CA ALA A 108 -2.28 -18.07 1.83
C ALA A 108 -1.44 -17.00 2.57
N PRO A 109 -1.43 -15.74 2.11
CA PRO A 109 -0.82 -14.62 2.85
C PRO A 109 -1.48 -14.44 4.21
N ARG A 110 -0.71 -14.03 5.22
CA ARG A 110 -1.19 -13.86 6.59
C ARG A 110 -0.81 -12.51 7.15
N VAL A 111 -1.72 -11.90 7.90
CA VAL A 111 -1.39 -10.77 8.77
C VAL A 111 -0.49 -11.27 9.89
N ILE A 112 0.71 -10.73 9.97
CA ILE A 112 1.66 -11.01 11.05
C ILE A 112 1.65 -9.92 12.11
N GLN A 113 1.28 -8.71 11.71
CA GLN A 113 1.32 -7.55 12.59
C GLN A 113 0.35 -6.47 12.10
N TYR A 114 -0.27 -5.75 13.02
CA TYR A 114 -1.06 -4.56 12.69
C TYR A 114 -0.98 -3.52 13.81
N TRP A 115 -1.11 -2.25 13.45
CA TRP A 115 -1.00 -1.13 14.39
C TRP A 115 -1.71 0.13 13.87
N HIS A 116 -1.89 1.10 14.78
CA HIS A 116 -2.32 2.44 14.43
C HIS A 116 -1.10 3.32 14.19
N HIS A 117 -0.92 3.78 12.96
CA HIS A 117 0.09 4.76 12.62
C HIS A 117 -0.52 6.16 12.71
N LYS A 118 0.11 6.99 13.54
CA LYS A 118 -0.15 8.43 13.59
C LYS A 118 1.18 9.14 13.47
N SER A 119 1.28 10.03 12.51
CA SER A 119 2.45 10.89 12.36
C SER A 119 2.03 12.27 11.89
N GLU A 120 2.82 13.26 12.25
CA GLU A 120 2.64 14.64 11.81
C GLU A 120 3.97 15.14 11.25
N TRP A 121 3.93 15.72 10.06
CA TRP A 121 5.09 16.28 9.39
C TRP A 121 4.75 17.56 8.64
N ALA A 122 5.22 18.70 9.15
CA ALA A 122 5.11 20.05 8.57
C ALA A 122 3.69 20.46 8.10
N CYS A 123 3.23 19.94 6.96
CA CYS A 123 1.90 20.19 6.38
C CYS A 123 1.03 18.93 6.20
N SER A 124 1.55 17.75 6.54
CA SER A 124 0.90 16.45 6.39
C SER A 124 0.70 15.77 7.75
N HIS A 125 -0.36 14.99 7.88
CA HIS A 125 -0.47 14.02 8.96
C HIS A 125 -1.00 12.70 8.41
N SER A 126 -0.50 11.61 8.96
CA SER A 126 -1.07 10.28 8.75
C SER A 126 -1.92 9.90 9.96
N ASP A 127 -3.04 9.25 9.69
CA ASP A 127 -3.88 8.58 10.68
C ASP A 127 -4.46 7.34 10.00
N SER A 128 -3.73 6.24 10.14
CA SER A 128 -3.93 5.04 9.34
C SER A 128 -3.82 3.75 10.15
N LEU A 129 -4.61 2.77 9.72
CA LEU A 129 -4.44 1.36 10.08
C LEU A 129 -3.37 0.76 9.18
N MET A 130 -2.34 0.19 9.81
CA MET A 130 -1.27 -0.53 9.12
C MET A 130 -1.42 -2.02 9.35
N LEU A 131 -1.29 -2.81 8.28
CA LEU A 131 -1.26 -4.28 8.35
C LEU A 131 -0.05 -4.79 7.59
N GLN A 132 0.78 -5.60 8.26
CA GLN A 132 1.93 -6.25 7.67
C GLN A 132 1.61 -7.71 7.36
N ILE A 133 1.92 -8.12 6.14
CA ILE A 133 1.62 -9.40 5.54
C ILE A 133 2.92 -10.15 5.26
N ASP A 134 2.96 -11.45 5.58
CA ASP A 134 4.15 -12.30 5.47
C ASP A 134 4.52 -12.72 4.03
N GLN A 135 3.89 -12.15 3.02
CA GLN A 135 4.13 -12.48 1.62
C GLN A 135 4.17 -11.25 0.72
N PRO A 136 5.01 -11.29 -0.33
CA PRO A 136 5.04 -10.27 -1.36
C PRO A 136 3.70 -10.22 -2.10
N THR A 137 3.13 -9.02 -2.17
CA THR A 137 1.80 -8.73 -2.72
C THR A 137 1.90 -7.47 -3.58
N ALA A 138 1.23 -7.45 -4.73
CA ALA A 138 1.19 -6.29 -5.63
C ALA A 138 0.22 -5.21 -5.10
N ALA A 139 -0.95 -5.64 -4.65
CA ALA A 139 -1.99 -4.77 -4.12
C ALA A 139 -2.94 -5.57 -3.24
N PHE A 140 -3.82 -4.86 -2.56
CA PHE A 140 -4.87 -5.43 -1.75
C PHE A 140 -6.22 -5.01 -2.29
N ARG A 141 -7.14 -5.96 -2.45
CA ARG A 141 -8.57 -5.67 -2.56
C ARG A 141 -9.15 -5.68 -1.15
N VAL A 142 -9.72 -4.55 -0.78
CA VAL A 142 -10.20 -4.26 0.56
C VAL A 142 -11.70 -4.08 0.53
N TYR A 143 -12.39 -4.84 1.36
CA TYR A 143 -13.81 -4.68 1.60
C TYR A 143 -14.01 -4.16 3.01
N TRP A 144 -14.60 -2.98 3.13
CA TRP A 144 -14.78 -2.29 4.39
C TRP A 144 -16.24 -1.91 4.61
N GLN A 145 -16.76 -2.24 5.80
CA GLN A 145 -18.10 -1.84 6.22
C GLN A 145 -18.04 -1.32 7.67
N SER A 146 -18.56 -0.12 7.90
CA SER A 146 -18.59 0.52 9.23
C SER A 146 -20.01 0.94 9.60
N GLY A 147 -20.58 0.32 10.63
CA GLY A 147 -21.95 0.58 11.06
C GLY A 147 -22.95 0.41 9.90
N ASP A 148 -23.79 1.43 9.69
CA ASP A 148 -24.81 1.46 8.64
C ASP A 148 -24.29 2.02 7.30
N LEU A 149 -22.99 2.34 7.20
CA LEU A 149 -22.41 2.83 5.95
C LEU A 149 -22.41 1.72 4.89
N PRO A 150 -22.63 2.06 3.61
CA PRO A 150 -22.47 1.12 2.52
C PRO A 150 -21.10 0.48 2.54
N LEU A 151 -21.06 -0.79 2.19
CA LEU A 151 -19.82 -1.49 1.90
C LEU A 151 -19.03 -0.72 0.85
N ARG A 152 -17.73 -0.54 1.11
CA ARG A 152 -16.77 -0.03 0.13
C ARG A 152 -15.82 -1.13 -0.30
N GLU A 153 -15.60 -1.20 -1.60
CA GLU A 153 -14.53 -1.98 -2.21
C GLU A 153 -13.44 -1.03 -2.69
N LEU A 154 -12.20 -1.27 -2.28
CA LEU A 154 -11.03 -0.47 -2.62
C LEU A 154 -9.92 -1.40 -3.16
N ILE A 155 -9.13 -0.93 -4.12
CA ILE A 155 -7.85 -1.54 -4.45
C ILE A 155 -6.75 -0.61 -3.96
N VAL A 156 -5.83 -1.15 -3.16
CA VAL A 156 -4.74 -0.38 -2.53
C VAL A 156 -3.40 -1.02 -2.89
N PRO A 157 -2.54 -0.36 -3.68
CA PRO A 157 -1.18 -0.81 -3.95
C PRO A 157 -0.41 -1.07 -2.64
N ALA A 158 0.26 -2.23 -2.55
CA ALA A 158 0.96 -2.61 -1.34
C ALA A 158 2.21 -1.72 -1.13
N ARG A 159 2.42 -1.20 0.07
CA ARG A 159 3.75 -0.72 0.44
C ARG A 159 4.63 -1.95 0.69
N THR A 160 5.92 -1.87 0.39
CA THR A 160 6.84 -2.95 0.79
C THR A 160 7.77 -2.42 1.85
N ALA A 161 7.84 -3.13 2.96
CA ALA A 161 8.84 -2.88 3.99
C ALA A 161 10.04 -3.79 3.77
N GLU A 162 11.08 -3.60 4.57
CA GLU A 162 12.27 -4.44 4.57
C GLU A 162 11.88 -5.94 4.68
N ASN A 163 12.67 -6.82 4.06
CA ASN A 163 12.50 -8.29 4.08
C ASN A 163 11.30 -8.85 3.29
N ASN A 164 10.88 -8.21 2.20
CA ASN A 164 9.82 -8.71 1.29
C ASN A 164 8.45 -8.91 1.96
N VAL A 165 8.19 -8.20 3.06
CA VAL A 165 6.86 -8.14 3.67
C VAL A 165 6.06 -7.02 3.05
N SER A 166 4.80 -7.29 2.72
CA SER A 166 3.89 -6.29 2.20
C SER A 166 3.15 -5.60 3.34
N VAL A 167 2.93 -4.30 3.20
CA VAL A 167 2.23 -3.46 4.16
C VAL A 167 1.04 -2.84 3.45
N LEU A 168 -0.15 -3.08 3.99
CA LEU A 168 -1.37 -2.35 3.65
C LEU A 168 -1.50 -1.17 4.61
N GLU A 169 -1.74 0.01 4.04
CA GLU A 169 -2.05 1.22 4.79
C GLU A 169 -3.46 1.71 4.40
N LEU A 170 -4.36 1.76 5.39
CA LEU A 170 -5.75 2.21 5.23
C LEU A 170 -5.99 3.44 6.10
N GLY A 171 -6.48 4.52 5.54
CA GLY A 171 -6.81 5.72 6.32
C GLY A 171 -6.47 7.00 5.59
N LYS A 172 -6.09 8.00 6.38
CA LYS A 172 -5.44 9.21 5.86
C LYS A 172 -3.94 8.97 5.81
N ILE A 173 -3.40 9.04 4.60
CA ILE A 173 -1.99 8.71 4.32
C ILE A 173 -1.14 9.94 4.04
N ASP A 174 -1.78 11.07 3.73
CA ASP A 174 -1.10 12.32 3.36
C ASP A 174 -2.05 13.54 3.43
N CYS A 175 -1.69 14.64 2.76
CA CYS A 175 -2.45 15.88 2.74
C CYS A 175 -3.75 15.83 1.93
N GLY A 176 -3.91 14.92 0.97
CA GLY A 176 -4.97 14.98 -0.03
C GLY A 176 -5.89 13.76 -0.07
N SER A 177 -5.43 12.62 0.43
CA SER A 177 -6.08 11.34 0.20
C SER A 177 -6.52 10.68 1.51
N THR A 178 -7.77 10.20 1.51
CA THR A 178 -8.33 9.43 2.62
C THR A 178 -9.10 8.25 2.04
N LEU A 179 -8.55 7.05 2.20
CA LEU A 179 -9.17 5.80 1.74
C LEU A 179 -10.36 5.43 2.63
N ILE A 180 -10.18 5.56 3.94
CA ILE A 180 -11.18 5.38 4.99
C ILE A 180 -10.99 6.53 5.97
N ALA A 181 -12.08 7.21 6.38
CA ALA A 181 -11.95 8.36 7.25
C ALA A 181 -11.33 7.96 8.61
N PRO A 182 -10.41 8.76 9.21
CA PRO A 182 -9.83 8.43 10.51
C PRO A 182 -10.87 8.19 11.61
N ALA A 183 -11.94 8.99 11.63
CA ALA A 183 -13.05 8.81 12.56
C ALA A 183 -13.78 7.47 12.38
N GLU A 184 -13.85 6.99 11.13
CA GLU A 184 -14.46 5.71 10.79
C GLU A 184 -13.55 4.54 11.19
N LEU A 185 -12.24 4.62 10.96
CA LEU A 185 -11.26 3.65 11.47
C LEU A 185 -11.26 3.60 13.01
N ALA A 186 -11.42 4.76 13.67
CA ALA A 186 -11.50 4.84 15.11
C ALA A 186 -12.78 4.17 15.65
N ALA A 187 -13.94 4.43 15.02
CA ALA A 187 -15.20 3.77 15.36
C ALA A 187 -15.12 2.25 15.16
N GLY A 188 -14.41 1.84 14.10
CA GLY A 188 -14.19 0.44 13.74
C GLY A 188 -15.24 -0.12 12.79
N GLY A 189 -14.89 -1.21 12.14
CA GLY A 189 -15.71 -1.83 11.12
C GLY A 189 -15.28 -3.26 10.81
N THR A 190 -16.06 -3.90 9.95
CA THR A 190 -15.74 -5.21 9.39
C THR A 190 -14.78 -5.03 8.22
N LEU A 191 -13.66 -5.77 8.26
CA LEU A 191 -12.63 -5.73 7.23
C LEU A 191 -12.45 -7.14 6.64
N LEU A 192 -12.64 -7.27 5.33
CA LEU A 192 -12.21 -8.45 4.57
C LEU A 192 -11.10 -8.02 3.62
N LEU A 193 -10.06 -8.86 3.55
CA LEU A 193 -8.84 -8.54 2.84
C LEU A 193 -8.46 -9.66 1.87
N VAL A 194 -8.19 -9.29 0.63
CA VAL A 194 -7.70 -10.17 -0.43
C VAL A 194 -6.40 -9.60 -0.96
N ALA A 195 -5.35 -10.42 -0.96
CA ALA A 195 -4.05 -10.08 -1.53
C ALA A 195 -4.07 -10.38 -3.04
N ILE A 196 -3.64 -9.41 -3.83
CA ILE A 196 -3.42 -9.54 -5.27
C ILE A 196 -1.92 -9.75 -5.49
N ARG A 197 -1.54 -10.95 -5.93
CA ARG A 197 -0.13 -11.33 -6.15
C ARG A 197 0.42 -10.74 -7.45
N TYR A 198 1.73 -10.85 -7.68
CA TYR A 198 2.38 -10.28 -8.87
C TYR A 198 1.91 -10.89 -10.21
N ASP A 199 1.39 -12.12 -10.20
CA ASP A 199 0.73 -12.74 -11.36
C ASP A 199 -0.75 -12.34 -11.53
N GLY A 200 -1.26 -11.50 -10.63
CA GLY A 200 -2.66 -11.06 -10.60
C GLY A 200 -3.62 -12.05 -9.93
N THR A 201 -3.14 -13.15 -9.36
CA THR A 201 -3.99 -14.07 -8.60
C THR A 201 -4.44 -13.44 -7.28
N GLU A 202 -5.70 -13.67 -6.93
CA GLU A 202 -6.34 -13.12 -5.73
C GLU A 202 -6.48 -14.20 -4.66
N VAL A 203 -5.96 -13.95 -3.45
CA VAL A 203 -5.96 -14.91 -2.34
C VAL A 203 -6.43 -14.22 -1.07
N ALA A 204 -7.41 -14.79 -0.39
CA ALA A 204 -7.88 -14.27 0.90
C ALA A 204 -6.74 -14.22 1.92
N VAL A 205 -6.61 -13.12 2.64
CA VAL A 205 -5.60 -12.94 3.68
C VAL A 205 -6.11 -13.54 4.99
N ALA A 206 -5.31 -14.39 5.61
CA ALA A 206 -5.61 -15.03 6.87
C ALA A 206 -5.05 -14.24 8.07
N GLY A 207 -5.53 -14.58 9.28
CA GLY A 207 -5.01 -14.01 10.53
C GLY A 207 -5.51 -12.60 10.87
N LEU A 208 -6.54 -12.10 10.18
CA LEU A 208 -7.16 -10.82 10.49
C LEU A 208 -8.39 -11.00 11.42
N PRO A 209 -8.58 -10.16 12.46
CA PRO A 209 -9.83 -10.16 13.20
C PRO A 209 -10.95 -9.62 12.32
N GLN A 210 -12.15 -10.20 12.40
CA GLN A 210 -13.29 -9.78 11.57
C GLN A 210 -13.64 -8.30 11.77
N THR A 211 -13.54 -7.80 13.00
CA THR A 211 -13.76 -6.40 13.33
C THR A 211 -12.45 -5.76 13.78
N ILE A 212 -12.17 -4.57 13.24
CA ILE A 212 -10.94 -3.84 13.50
C ILE A 212 -11.24 -2.38 13.82
N SER A 213 -10.50 -1.79 14.77
CA SER A 213 -10.67 -0.40 15.21
C SER A 213 -9.32 0.13 15.67
N THR A 214 -8.93 1.31 15.19
CA THR A 214 -7.68 1.97 15.62
C THR A 214 -7.76 2.49 17.05
N ALA A 215 -8.96 2.77 17.58
CA ALA A 215 -9.14 3.19 18.98
C ALA A 215 -8.73 2.11 20.00
N ARG A 216 -8.66 0.85 19.57
CA ARG A 216 -8.24 -0.29 20.40
C ARG A 216 -6.79 -0.70 20.13
N MET A 217 -6.07 0.08 19.33
CA MET A 217 -4.71 -0.24 18.91
C MET A 217 -3.68 0.66 19.57
N PRO A 218 -2.47 0.14 19.77
CA PRO A 218 -1.33 0.97 20.14
C PRO A 218 -0.98 1.93 19.00
N VAL A 219 -0.84 3.21 19.35
CA VAL A 219 -0.30 4.24 18.45
C VAL A 219 1.21 4.06 18.36
N SER A 220 1.73 3.95 17.13
CA SER A 220 3.16 3.94 16.84
C SER A 220 3.51 5.12 15.96
N GLU A 221 4.30 6.06 16.49
CA GLU A 221 4.91 7.16 15.72
C GLU A 221 6.10 6.65 14.88
N ASP A 222 6.83 5.63 15.37
CA ASP A 222 8.00 5.02 14.71
C ASP A 222 7.69 3.69 13.99
N GLY A 223 6.45 3.49 13.55
CA GLY A 223 6.03 2.36 12.69
C GLY A 223 6.04 0.93 13.27
N LEU A 224 6.84 0.56 14.27
CA LEU A 224 6.97 -0.86 14.68
C LEU A 224 7.06 -1.13 16.19
N ARG A 225 7.47 -0.16 17.02
CA ARG A 225 7.83 -0.42 18.43
C ARG A 225 6.68 -0.86 19.34
N ARG A 226 5.43 -0.77 18.90
CA ARG A 226 4.25 -1.05 19.73
C ARG A 226 3.21 -1.93 19.07
N ALA A 227 3.51 -2.59 17.96
CA ALA A 227 2.46 -3.27 17.20
C ALA A 227 1.94 -4.56 17.85
N ILE A 228 0.72 -4.95 17.48
CA ILE A 228 0.11 -6.21 17.91
C ILE A 228 0.57 -7.30 16.93
N GLY A 229 1.29 -8.29 17.44
CA GLY A 229 1.68 -9.48 16.68
C GLY A 229 0.58 -10.54 16.67
N TYR A 230 0.39 -11.21 15.53
CA TYR A 230 -0.44 -12.40 15.45
C TYR A 230 0.43 -13.65 15.64
N PRO A 231 0.15 -14.52 16.64
CA PRO A 231 0.93 -15.73 16.82
C PRO A 231 0.75 -16.68 15.63
N ALA A 232 1.86 -17.22 15.14
CA ALA A 232 1.85 -18.25 14.11
C ALA A 232 1.08 -19.49 14.60
N GLY A 233 -0.07 -19.79 13.99
CA GLY A 233 -0.85 -20.99 14.28
C GLY A 233 -2.32 -20.78 14.65
N MET A 234 -2.82 -19.54 14.76
CA MET A 234 -4.27 -19.32 14.81
C MET A 234 -4.90 -19.62 13.44
N ALA A 235 -5.91 -20.48 13.44
CA ALA A 235 -6.66 -20.84 12.24
C ALA A 235 -7.36 -19.61 11.65
N PRO A 236 -7.47 -19.50 10.32
CA PRO A 236 -8.16 -18.40 9.67
C PRO A 236 -9.63 -18.35 10.10
N THR A 237 -10.04 -17.26 10.74
CA THR A 237 -11.46 -16.99 11.04
C THR A 237 -12.16 -16.24 9.91
N ALA A 238 -11.45 -15.91 8.83
CA ALA A 238 -12.04 -15.32 7.64
C ALA A 238 -12.66 -16.42 6.77
N SER A 239 -13.88 -16.84 7.12
CA SER A 239 -14.79 -17.39 6.12
C SER A 239 -15.23 -16.23 5.24
N LEU A 240 -15.14 -16.39 3.91
CA LEU A 240 -15.91 -15.54 3.00
C LEU A 240 -17.36 -15.52 3.50
N PRO A 241 -18.05 -14.36 3.53
CA PRO A 241 -19.46 -14.34 3.90
C PRO A 241 -20.24 -15.32 3.01
N PRO A 242 -21.27 -16.00 3.54
CA PRO A 242 -22.11 -16.89 2.75
C PRO A 242 -22.65 -16.15 1.53
N ALA A 243 -22.79 -16.88 0.40
CA ALA A 243 -23.21 -16.36 -0.90
C ALA A 243 -24.65 -15.76 -0.90
N ASP A 244 -25.29 -15.78 0.27
CA ASP A 244 -26.69 -15.49 0.53
C ASP A 244 -26.92 -14.01 0.88
N HIS A 245 -25.86 -13.23 1.09
CA HIS A 245 -25.96 -11.77 1.13
C HIS A 245 -25.84 -11.22 -0.30
N ASP A 246 -26.72 -10.27 -0.64
CA ASP A 246 -26.79 -9.52 -1.91
C ASP A 246 -25.54 -8.68 -2.18
N TRP A 247 -24.38 -9.31 -2.26
CA TRP A 247 -23.18 -8.75 -2.84
C TRP A 247 -23.28 -8.94 -4.37
N PRO A 248 -22.82 -7.98 -5.18
CA PRO A 248 -22.82 -8.13 -6.63
C PRO A 248 -21.71 -9.11 -7.06
N TYR A 249 -21.91 -10.41 -6.79
CA TYR A 249 -21.03 -11.51 -7.19
C TYR A 249 -21.30 -11.92 -8.63
N HIS A 250 -20.94 -11.08 -9.57
CA HIS A 250 -20.80 -11.49 -10.98
C HIS A 250 -19.33 -11.57 -11.39
N LEU A 251 -18.43 -12.11 -10.55
CA LEU A 251 -17.07 -12.46 -11.01
C LEU A 251 -16.26 -13.43 -10.12
N PHE A 252 -16.90 -14.28 -9.30
CA PHE A 252 -16.18 -15.37 -8.60
C PHE A 252 -16.31 -16.69 -9.37
N LEU A 253 -15.55 -16.83 -10.44
CA LEU A 253 -15.33 -18.15 -11.07
C LEU A 253 -14.13 -18.81 -10.38
N LEU A 254 -14.44 -19.61 -9.35
CA LEU A 254 -13.52 -20.48 -8.62
C LEU A 254 -12.91 -21.53 -9.57
N LEU A 255 -11.61 -21.38 -9.86
CA LEU A 255 -10.76 -22.53 -10.19
C LEU A 255 -10.44 -23.26 -8.88
N LEU A 256 -11.35 -24.15 -8.48
CA LEU A 256 -11.03 -25.22 -7.54
C LEU A 256 -10.00 -26.14 -8.20
N ILE A 257 -8.74 -26.06 -7.77
CA ILE A 257 -7.77 -27.11 -8.03
C ILE A 257 -8.15 -28.28 -7.11
N PRO A 258 -8.45 -29.49 -7.62
CA PRO A 258 -8.64 -30.64 -6.75
C PRO A 258 -7.30 -30.99 -6.12
N ALA A 259 -7.27 -31.09 -4.80
CA ALA A 259 -6.19 -31.76 -4.08
C ALA A 259 -6.19 -33.22 -4.53
N ALA A 260 -5.18 -33.63 -5.30
CA ALA A 260 -4.92 -35.04 -5.56
C ALA A 260 -4.09 -35.60 -4.39
N ALA A 261 -4.58 -36.73 -3.87
CA ALA A 261 -3.90 -37.64 -2.96
C ALA A 261 -2.68 -38.30 -3.63
#